data_AF-A0A1U7VDW8-F1
#
_entry.id   AF-A0A1U7VDW8-F1
#
_cell.length_a   1.000
_cell.length_b   1.000
_cell.length_c   1.000
_cell.angle_alpha   90.00
_cell.angle_beta   90.00
_cell.angle_gamma   90.00
#
_symmetry.space_group_name_H-M   'P 1'
#
loop_
_entity.id
_entity.type
_entity.pdbx_description
1 polymer ?
#
loop_
_entity_poly.entity_id
_entity_poly.type
_entity_poly.pdbx_seq_one_letter_code
_entity_poly.pdbx_strand_id
1 'polypeptide(L)'
;MCPLGVSSWNDIKEEKLNHMWAAIEARSNRNAANLAKLKMLHHISSKPIREIIYQKGGKDGNPPNLATIFFETRKKDIKLVEPEAIEKHAQIEEIVQADPSLPSIEIVEKCCGPQTRSHVFGFGGGVKAKDLKGGTSSKAELLFALRST
;
A
#
# COMPACT_ATOMS: atom_id res chain seq x y z
N MET A 1 15.65 3.33 20.69
CA MET A 1 17.11 3.54 20.63
C MET A 1 17.41 4.76 21.46
N CYS A 2 18.25 4.64 22.49
CA CYS A 2 18.71 5.80 23.24
C CYS A 2 19.78 6.54 22.42
N PRO A 3 19.67 7.86 22.21
CA PRO A 3 20.74 8.61 21.57
C PRO A 3 21.94 8.61 22.52
N LEU A 4 23.07 8.09 22.05
CA LEU A 4 24.35 8.27 22.73
C LEU A 4 24.72 9.75 22.58
N GLY A 5 24.89 10.46 23.69
CA GLY A 5 25.47 11.80 23.69
C GLY A 5 26.96 11.69 23.40
N VAL A 6 27.32 11.66 22.12
CA VAL A 6 28.70 11.65 21.64
C VAL A 6 28.95 12.82 20.71
N SER A 7 30.04 13.54 20.98
CA SER A 7 30.52 14.70 20.21
C SER A 7 31.16 14.30 18.87
N SER A 8 31.67 13.07 18.77
CA SER A 8 32.28 12.51 17.58
C SER A 8 32.08 10.99 17.52
N TRP A 9 32.05 10.43 16.31
CA TRP A 9 32.03 8.99 16.08
C TRP A 9 33.28 8.29 16.63
N ASN A 10 34.42 9.02 16.69
CA ASN A 10 35.67 8.51 17.25
C ASN A 10 35.62 8.36 18.78
N ASP A 11 34.65 9.00 19.46
CA ASP A 11 34.49 8.92 20.91
C ASP A 11 33.69 7.67 21.34
N ILE A 12 33.15 6.92 20.37
CA ILE A 12 32.40 5.70 20.64
C ILE A 12 33.39 4.56 20.85
N LYS A 13 33.47 4.08 22.09
CA LYS A 13 34.22 2.87 22.42
C LYS A 13 33.78 1.71 21.54
N GLU A 14 34.74 0.90 21.08
CA GLU A 14 34.50 -0.26 20.22
C GLU A 14 33.46 -1.24 20.81
N GLU A 15 33.45 -1.43 22.13
CA GLU A 15 32.42 -2.22 22.82
C GLU A 15 30.99 -1.71 22.58
N LYS A 16 30.79 -0.38 22.54
CA LYS A 16 29.48 0.21 22.24
C LYS A 16 29.10 0.03 20.78
N LEU A 17 30.06 0.13 19.86
CA LEU A 17 29.84 -0.17 18.44
C LEU A 17 29.43 -1.64 18.26
N ASN A 18 30.15 -2.57 18.88
CA ASN A 18 29.85 -4.00 18.83
C ASN A 18 28.46 -4.31 19.42
N HIS A 19 28.09 -3.69 20.53
CA HIS A 19 26.75 -3.84 21.11
C HIS A 19 25.65 -3.31 20.17
N MET A 20 25.86 -2.14 19.56
CA MET A 20 24.92 -1.58 18.58
C MET A 20 24.77 -2.48 17.36
N TRP A 21 25.88 -3.01 16.84
CA TRP A 21 25.88 -3.93 15.72
C TRP A 21 25.12 -5.21 16.04
N ALA A 22 25.40 -5.84 17.18
CA ALA A 22 24.69 -7.03 17.64
C ALA A 22 23.18 -6.78 17.80
N ALA A 23 22.77 -5.60 18.28
CA ALA A 23 21.36 -5.24 18.40
C ALA A 23 20.68 -5.05 17.03
N ILE A 24 21.39 -4.45 16.06
CA ILE A 24 20.92 -4.30 14.68
C ILE A 24 20.78 -5.66 14.03
N GLU A 25 21.79 -6.53 14.16
CA GLU A 25 21.81 -7.87 13.60
C GLU A 25 20.70 -8.74 14.18
N ALA A 26 20.54 -8.75 15.52
CA ALA A 26 19.44 -9.45 16.19
C ALA A 26 18.06 -8.94 15.76
N ARG A 27 17.92 -7.64 15.46
CA ARG A 27 16.67 -7.08 14.91
C ARG A 27 16.48 -7.51 13.46
N SER A 28 17.53 -7.47 12.64
CA SER A 28 17.51 -7.89 11.25
C SER A 28 17.10 -9.36 11.12
N ASN A 29 17.72 -10.25 11.90
CA ASN A 29 17.42 -11.69 11.90
C ASN A 29 15.98 -11.98 12.33
N ARG A 30 15.47 -11.28 13.35
CA ARG A 30 14.04 -11.38 13.73
C ARG A 30 13.11 -10.90 12.63
N ASN A 31 13.46 -9.79 11.98
CA ASN A 31 12.68 -9.26 10.86
C ASN A 31 12.66 -10.26 9.69
N ALA A 32 13.80 -10.86 9.34
CA ALA A 32 13.89 -11.89 8.30
C ALA A 32 13.04 -13.13 8.64
N ALA A 33 13.12 -13.63 9.87
CA ALA A 33 12.30 -14.77 10.33
C ALA A 33 10.80 -14.44 10.35
N ASN A 34 10.42 -13.20 10.63
CA ASN A 34 9.03 -12.75 10.54
C ASN A 34 8.58 -12.59 9.08
N LEU A 35 9.42 -12.07 8.20
CA LEU A 35 9.15 -11.98 6.75
C LEU A 35 8.89 -13.37 6.15
N ALA A 36 9.68 -14.38 6.52
CA ALA A 36 9.50 -15.76 6.06
C ALA A 36 8.14 -16.38 6.44
N LYS A 37 7.43 -15.82 7.43
CA LYS A 37 6.09 -16.25 7.84
C LYS A 37 4.97 -15.51 7.10
N LEU A 38 5.30 -14.44 6.37
CA LEU A 38 4.31 -13.67 5.61
C LEU A 38 4.01 -14.41 4.31
N LYS A 39 2.72 -14.67 4.07
CA LYS A 39 2.25 -15.28 2.82
C LYS A 39 2.15 -14.27 1.67
N MET A 40 2.06 -12.98 2.02
CA MET A 40 2.15 -11.89 1.07
C MET A 40 3.61 -11.47 0.95
N LEU A 41 4.13 -11.42 -0.26
CA LEU A 41 5.41 -10.78 -0.52
C LEU A 41 5.23 -9.30 -0.13
N HIS A 42 6.04 -8.75 0.79
CA HIS A 42 5.97 -7.35 1.25
C HIS A 42 7.17 -6.53 0.78
N HIS A 43 7.42 -6.48 -0.53
CA HIS A 43 8.30 -5.47 -1.10
C HIS A 43 7.53 -4.15 -1.24
N ILE A 44 7.96 -3.14 -0.49
CA ILE A 44 7.55 -1.76 -0.71
C ILE A 44 8.67 -1.14 -1.54
N SER A 45 8.41 -0.85 -2.81
CA SER A 45 9.27 0.00 -3.62
C SER A 45 9.56 1.32 -2.89
N SER A 46 10.53 2.11 -3.35
CA SER A 46 10.74 3.47 -2.83
C SER A 46 9.49 4.35 -2.88
N LYS A 47 8.53 4.05 -3.77
CA LYS A 47 7.24 4.75 -3.86
C LYS A 47 6.15 4.09 -3.02
N PRO A 48 5.38 4.88 -2.25
CA PRO A 48 4.22 4.38 -1.51
C PRO A 48 3.06 4.04 -2.46
N ILE A 49 2.27 3.01 -2.13
CA ILE A 49 1.09 2.56 -2.91
C ILE A 49 0.15 3.73 -3.25
N ARG A 50 -0.07 4.64 -2.30
CA ARG A 50 -0.91 5.84 -2.50
C ARG A 50 -0.41 6.74 -3.64
N GLU A 51 0.91 6.92 -3.75
CA GLU A 51 1.49 7.74 -4.82
C GLU A 51 1.33 7.06 -6.17
N ILE A 52 1.53 5.74 -6.24
CA ILE A 52 1.31 4.95 -7.46
C ILE A 52 -0.15 5.08 -7.92
N ILE A 53 -1.11 4.89 -7.03
CA ILE A 53 -2.55 5.04 -7.33
C ILE A 53 -2.84 6.45 -7.86
N TYR A 54 -2.31 7.48 -7.19
CA TYR A 54 -2.50 8.87 -7.60
C TYR A 54 -1.95 9.15 -9.00
N GLN A 55 -0.71 8.72 -9.28
CA GLN A 55 -0.02 8.91 -10.56
C GLN A 55 -0.69 8.13 -11.71
N LYS A 56 -1.23 6.94 -11.44
CA LYS A 56 -1.80 6.02 -12.43
C LYS A 56 -3.31 6.22 -12.70
N GLY A 57 -3.84 7.41 -12.44
CA GLY A 57 -5.23 7.78 -12.77
C GLY A 57 -6.16 7.95 -11.56
N GLY A 58 -5.71 7.61 -10.35
CA GLY A 58 -6.50 7.82 -9.13
C GLY A 58 -6.82 9.30 -8.88
N LYS A 59 -6.00 10.24 -9.37
CA LYS A 59 -6.28 11.68 -9.33
C LYS A 59 -7.55 12.06 -10.13
N ASP A 60 -7.83 11.33 -11.20
CA ASP A 60 -8.91 11.58 -12.16
C ASP A 60 -10.15 10.71 -11.85
N GLY A 61 -10.15 9.99 -10.72
CA GLY A 61 -11.23 9.06 -10.34
C GLY A 61 -11.15 7.68 -10.99
N ASN A 62 -10.08 7.40 -11.74
CA ASN A 62 -9.85 6.13 -12.43
C ASN A 62 -8.65 5.41 -11.82
N PRO A 63 -8.78 4.78 -10.63
CA PRO A 63 -7.67 4.11 -9.98
C PRO A 63 -7.17 2.92 -10.83
N PRO A 64 -5.86 2.64 -10.83
CA PRO A 64 -5.32 1.46 -11.50
C PRO A 64 -5.82 0.17 -10.86
N ASN A 65 -5.85 -0.91 -11.65
CA ASN A 65 -6.19 -2.24 -11.15
C ASN A 65 -5.09 -2.83 -10.25
N LEU A 66 -5.42 -3.93 -9.56
CA LEU A 66 -4.51 -4.57 -8.62
C LEU A 66 -3.21 -5.09 -9.27
N ALA A 67 -3.30 -5.66 -10.49
CA ALA A 67 -2.14 -6.12 -11.24
C ALA A 67 -1.13 -4.98 -11.48
N THR A 68 -1.63 -3.82 -11.92
CA THR A 68 -0.82 -2.62 -12.17
C THR A 68 -0.16 -2.12 -10.88
N ILE A 69 -0.91 -2.09 -9.77
CA ILE A 69 -0.36 -1.71 -8.46
C ILE A 69 0.73 -2.70 -8.04
N PHE A 70 0.50 -3.99 -8.21
CA PHE A 70 1.48 -5.05 -7.88
C PHE A 70 2.75 -4.89 -8.72
N PHE A 71 2.63 -4.68 -10.03
CA PHE A 71 3.76 -4.48 -10.92
C PHE A 71 4.60 -3.26 -10.52
N GLU A 72 3.96 -2.11 -10.32
CA GLU A 72 4.64 -0.86 -9.99
C GLU A 72 5.34 -0.89 -8.64
N THR A 73 4.78 -1.62 -7.66
CA THR A 73 5.40 -1.78 -6.34
C THR A 73 6.57 -2.78 -6.33
N ARG A 74 6.72 -3.61 -7.37
CA ARG A 74 7.69 -4.72 -7.42
C ARG A 74 8.70 -4.66 -8.54
N LYS A 75 8.48 -3.81 -9.55
CA LYS A 75 9.44 -3.64 -10.62
C LYS A 75 10.75 -3.06 -10.09
N LYS A 76 11.85 -3.58 -10.61
CA LYS A 76 13.17 -2.94 -10.52
C LYS A 76 13.41 -2.31 -11.89
N ASP A 77 13.55 -0.99 -11.89
CA ASP A 77 13.54 -0.13 -13.08
C ASP A 77 12.23 -0.27 -13.89
N ILE A 78 12.24 -1.14 -14.91
CA ILE A 78 11.16 -1.28 -15.89
C ILE A 78 10.52 -2.68 -15.81
N LYS A 79 11.12 -3.65 -15.11
CA LYS A 79 10.68 -5.06 -15.15
C LYS A 79 10.65 -5.72 -13.76
N LEU A 80 9.85 -6.78 -13.65
CA LEU A 80 9.92 -7.69 -12.52
C LEU A 80 11.17 -8.56 -12.65
N VAL A 81 11.97 -8.64 -11.58
CA VAL A 81 13.23 -9.40 -11.56
C VAL A 81 13.10 -10.67 -10.73
N GLU A 82 12.24 -10.66 -9.71
CA GLU A 82 12.12 -11.78 -8.79
C GLU A 82 11.10 -12.81 -9.32
N PRO A 83 11.47 -14.10 -9.41
CA PRO A 83 10.64 -15.12 -10.06
C PRO A 83 9.29 -15.29 -9.36
N GLU A 84 9.27 -15.22 -8.03
CA GLU A 84 8.03 -15.26 -7.26
C GLU A 84 7.11 -14.07 -7.59
N ALA A 85 7.66 -12.88 -7.78
CA ALA A 85 6.87 -11.71 -8.17
C ALA A 85 6.32 -11.84 -9.60
N ILE A 86 7.09 -12.44 -10.51
CA ILE A 86 6.65 -12.70 -11.89
C ILE A 86 5.47 -13.68 -11.89
N GLU A 87 5.60 -14.79 -11.16
CA GLU A 87 4.55 -15.82 -11.07
C GLU A 87 3.27 -15.25 -10.43
N LYS A 88 3.40 -14.54 -9.31
CA LYS A 88 2.26 -13.90 -8.63
C LYS A 88 1.59 -12.83 -9.49
N HIS A 89 2.37 -12.04 -10.23
CA HIS A 89 1.81 -11.05 -11.14
C HIS A 89 0.96 -11.70 -12.24
N ALA A 90 1.44 -12.79 -12.85
CA ALA A 90 0.69 -13.53 -13.87
C ALA A 90 -0.62 -14.10 -13.31
N GLN A 91 -0.60 -14.68 -12.10
CA GLN A 91 -1.81 -15.18 -11.43
C GLN A 91 -2.83 -14.06 -11.17
N ILE A 92 -2.36 -12.88 -10.74
CA ILE A 92 -3.24 -11.72 -10.51
C ILE A 92 -3.83 -11.22 -11.84
N GLU A 93 -3.02 -11.12 -12.90
CA GLU A 93 -3.51 -10.71 -14.22
C GLU A 93 -4.58 -11.66 -14.75
N GLU A 94 -4.38 -12.97 -14.64
CA GLU A 94 -5.35 -13.97 -15.06
C GLU A 94 -6.69 -13.81 -14.34
N ILE A 95 -6.68 -13.66 -13.01
CA ILE A 95 -7.91 -13.48 -12.22
C ILE A 95 -8.61 -12.15 -12.54
N VAL A 96 -7.84 -11.06 -12.67
CA VAL A 96 -8.38 -9.73 -13.01
C VAL A 96 -9.01 -9.73 -14.41
N GLN A 97 -8.42 -10.48 -15.36
CA GLN A 97 -8.97 -10.62 -16.71
C GLN A 97 -10.23 -11.50 -16.74
N ALA A 98 -10.24 -12.59 -15.97
CA ALA A 98 -11.38 -13.49 -15.90
C ALA A 98 -12.59 -12.84 -15.20
N ASP A 99 -12.36 -12.09 -14.11
CA ASP A 99 -13.41 -11.37 -13.39
C ASP A 99 -12.91 -9.99 -12.91
N PRO A 100 -13.12 -8.94 -13.74
CA PRO A 100 -12.73 -7.58 -13.38
C PRO A 100 -13.53 -6.99 -12.21
N SER A 101 -14.68 -7.58 -11.87
CA SER A 101 -15.56 -7.11 -10.80
C SER A 101 -15.20 -7.68 -9.43
N LEU A 102 -14.32 -8.67 -9.39
CA LEU A 102 -13.91 -9.34 -8.17
C LEU A 102 -13.22 -8.35 -7.22
N PRO A 103 -13.61 -8.32 -5.92
CA PRO A 103 -12.98 -7.41 -4.98
C PRO A 103 -11.50 -7.77 -4.80
N SER A 104 -10.64 -6.75 -4.69
CA SER A 104 -9.19 -6.94 -4.66
C SER A 104 -8.72 -7.90 -3.56
N ILE A 105 -9.46 -7.97 -2.44
CA ILE A 105 -9.11 -8.88 -1.34
C ILE A 105 -9.28 -10.36 -1.71
N GLU A 106 -10.30 -10.69 -2.51
CA GLU A 106 -10.52 -12.07 -2.97
C GLU A 106 -9.46 -12.48 -3.99
N ILE A 107 -9.05 -11.55 -4.86
CA ILE A 107 -7.93 -11.77 -5.80
C ILE A 107 -6.66 -12.10 -5.02
N VAL A 108 -6.34 -11.30 -4.00
CA VAL A 108 -5.16 -11.52 -3.14
C VAL A 108 -5.26 -12.84 -2.37
N GLU A 109 -6.42 -13.17 -1.80
CA GLU A 109 -6.60 -14.41 -1.05
C GLU A 109 -6.49 -15.66 -1.95
N LYS A 110 -6.93 -15.59 -3.22
CA LYS A 110 -6.74 -16.66 -4.20
C LYS A 110 -5.26 -16.87 -4.56
N CYS A 111 -4.50 -15.80 -4.78
CA CYS A 111 -3.08 -15.91 -5.16
C CYS A 111 -2.16 -16.21 -3.97
N CYS A 112 -2.36 -15.55 -2.84
CA CYS A 112 -1.42 -15.53 -1.71
C CYS A 112 -1.95 -16.30 -0.48
N GLY A 113 -3.11 -16.94 -0.62
CA GLY A 113 -3.79 -17.64 0.47
C GLY A 113 -4.48 -16.69 1.46
N PRO A 114 -5.15 -17.26 2.47
CA PRO A 114 -5.94 -16.49 3.43
C PRO A 114 -5.10 -15.42 4.12
N GLN A 115 -5.56 -14.17 4.03
CA GLN A 115 -4.93 -13.03 4.69
C GLN A 115 -5.42 -12.93 6.14
N THR A 116 -4.50 -12.73 7.08
CA THR A 116 -4.84 -12.54 8.49
C THR A 116 -5.42 -11.14 8.69
N ARG A 117 -6.76 -11.04 8.79
CA ARG A 117 -7.49 -9.79 9.04
C ARG A 117 -7.52 -9.39 10.52
N SER A 118 -6.42 -9.59 11.25
CA SER A 118 -6.36 -9.20 12.67
C SER A 118 -6.54 -7.68 12.88
N HIS A 119 -6.42 -6.91 11.81
CA HIS A 119 -6.70 -5.48 11.76
C HIS A 119 -7.41 -5.12 10.46
N VAL A 120 -8.54 -4.42 10.53
CA VAL A 120 -9.22 -3.87 9.35
C VAL A 120 -8.65 -2.47 9.11
N PHE A 121 -7.94 -2.28 7.99
CA PHE A 121 -7.45 -0.97 7.60
C PHE A 121 -8.50 -0.30 6.70
N GLY A 122 -9.18 0.72 7.20
CA GLY A 122 -10.13 1.50 6.40
C GLY A 122 -9.37 2.34 5.36
N PHE A 123 -9.27 1.84 4.12
CA PHE A 123 -8.82 2.65 2.98
C PHE A 123 -10.03 3.39 2.37
N GLY A 124 -10.20 4.65 2.75
CA GLY A 124 -11.19 5.54 2.18
C GLY A 124 -10.76 6.99 2.36
N GLY A 125 -11.12 7.86 1.41
CA GLY A 125 -11.12 9.29 1.69
C GLY A 125 -12.19 9.57 2.74
N GLY A 126 -11.88 10.40 3.74
CA GLY A 126 -12.90 10.88 4.67
C GLY A 126 -14.11 11.41 3.90
N VAL A 127 -15.31 11.14 4.41
CA VAL A 127 -16.59 11.54 3.83
C VAL A 127 -16.48 12.98 3.30
N LYS A 128 -16.56 13.16 1.98
CA LYS A 128 -16.44 14.50 1.41
C LYS A 128 -17.80 15.19 1.56
N ALA A 129 -17.81 16.52 1.63
CA ALA A 129 -19.06 17.29 1.73
C ALA A 129 -20.06 16.99 0.59
N LYS A 130 -19.59 16.49 -0.57
CA LYS A 130 -20.43 16.03 -1.67
C LYS A 130 -21.16 14.71 -1.38
N ASP A 131 -20.61 13.87 -0.52
CA ASP A 131 -21.19 12.58 -0.12
C ASP A 131 -22.24 12.77 1.00
N LEU A 132 -22.18 13.92 1.70
CA LEU A 132 -23.19 14.38 2.67
C LEU A 132 -24.31 15.21 2.03
N LYS A 133 -24.10 15.69 0.80
CA LYS A 133 -25.14 16.41 0.05
C LYS A 133 -26.10 15.38 -0.51
N GLY A 134 -27.27 15.25 0.13
CA GLY A 134 -28.46 14.72 -0.55
C GLY A 134 -28.69 15.46 -1.87
N GLY A 135 -29.32 14.77 -2.83
CA GLY A 135 -29.46 15.20 -4.23
C GLY A 135 -29.61 16.71 -4.38
N THR A 136 -28.67 17.32 -5.10
CA THR A 136 -28.67 18.77 -5.31
C THR A 136 -29.88 19.15 -6.14
N SER A 137 -30.86 19.85 -5.56
CA SER A 137 -31.87 20.54 -6.34
C SER A 137 -31.18 21.44 -7.36
N SER A 138 -31.69 21.41 -8.59
CA SER A 138 -31.12 22.20 -9.68
C SER A 138 -31.29 23.70 -9.38
N LYS A 139 -30.41 24.53 -9.95
CA LYS A 139 -30.51 26.00 -9.83
C LYS A 139 -31.90 26.52 -10.25
N ALA A 140 -32.55 25.83 -11.20
CA ALA A 140 -33.90 26.16 -11.66
C ALA A 140 -34.97 25.86 -10.60
N GLU A 141 -34.87 24.71 -9.92
CA GLU A 141 -35.78 24.35 -8.81
C GLU A 141 -35.68 25.34 -7.65
N LEU A 142 -34.46 25.75 -7.29
CA LEU A 142 -34.23 26.75 -6.24
C LEU A 142 -34.80 28.13 -6.61
N LEU A 143 -34.66 28.55 -7.87
CA LEU A 143 -35.22 29.80 -8.36
C LEU A 143 -36.75 29.78 -8.42
N PHE A 144 -37.35 28.63 -8.72
CA PHE A 144 -38.80 28.45 -8.70
C PHE A 144 -39.36 28.55 -7.28
N ALA A 145 -38.71 27.89 -6.31
CA ALA A 145 -39.10 27.95 -4.90
C ALA A 145 -39.01 29.38 -4.33
N LEU A 146 -37.95 30.12 -4.65
CA LEU A 146 -37.75 31.50 -4.19
C LEU A 146 -38.74 32.51 -4.78
N ARG A 147 -39.30 32.22 -5.96
CA ARG A 147 -40.31 33.07 -6.61
C ARG A 147 -41.74 32.73 -6.18
N SER A 148 -41.91 31.65 -5.43
CA SER A 148 -43.21 31.16 -4.97
C SER A 148 -43.51 31.53 -3.51
N THR A 149 -42.66 32.35 -2.88
CA THR A 149 -42.84 32.98 -1.55
C THR A 149 -42.99 34.48 -1.71
#